data_AF-A0AA42XEH8-F1
#
_entry.id   AF-A0AA42XEH8-F1
#
_cell.length_a   1.000
_cell.length_b   1.000
_cell.length_c   1.000
_cell.angle_alpha   90.00
_cell.angle_beta   90.00
_cell.angle_gamma   90.00
#
_symmetry.space_group_name_H-M   'P 1'
#
loop_
_entity.id
_entity.type
_entity.pdbx_description
1 polymer ?
#
loop_
_entity_poly.entity_id
_entity_poly.type
_entity_poly.pdbx_seq_one_letter_code
_entity_poly.pdbx_strand_id
1 'polypeptide(L)'
;MSEAIIQGSHAKTLVNETFIANGITYLPDIAQEYNSRSITEKQTRYVSNIHLADDGVITITITNQMNVGLPATVLGKTLVMTPNIGGAKLANTQGSIDWACASDSSATAVAKNLVADIGTLPSAYVPPECQ
;
A
#
# COMPACT_ATOMS: atom_id res chain seq x y z
N MET A 1 4.28 7.41 11.29
CA MET A 1 3.37 6.68 10.38
C MET A 1 3.70 5.20 10.21
N SER A 2 4.63 4.62 11.01
CA SER A 2 4.99 3.19 10.89
C SER A 2 3.82 2.23 11.12
N GLU A 3 2.83 2.61 11.93
CA GLU A 3 1.61 1.80 12.10
C GLU A 3 0.85 1.59 10.79
N ALA A 4 0.75 2.61 9.93
CA ALA A 4 0.09 2.49 8.63
C ALA A 4 0.74 1.40 7.76
N ILE A 5 2.08 1.34 7.77
CA ILE A 5 2.86 0.30 7.07
C ILE A 5 2.59 -1.09 7.66
N ILE A 6 2.52 -1.20 8.99
CA ILE A 6 2.21 -2.46 9.68
C ILE A 6 0.81 -2.96 9.28
N GLN A 7 -0.19 -2.07 9.25
CA GLN A 7 -1.54 -2.45 8.85
C GLN A 7 -1.60 -2.89 7.38
N GLY A 8 -0.83 -2.23 6.50
CA GLY A 8 -0.67 -2.66 5.10
C GLY A 8 0.01 -4.02 4.94
N SER A 9 0.79 -4.49 5.92
CA SER A 9 1.53 -5.76 5.80
C SER A 9 0.62 -6.98 5.63
N HIS A 10 -0.59 -6.97 6.19
CA HIS A 10 -1.57 -8.04 6.00
C HIS A 10 -2.00 -8.15 4.53
N ALA A 11 -2.27 -7.02 3.87
CA ALA A 11 -2.61 -7.00 2.46
C ALA A 11 -1.41 -7.41 1.58
N LYS A 12 -0.18 -7.06 1.96
CA LYS A 12 1.03 -7.51 1.24
C LYS A 12 1.17 -9.03 1.27
N THR A 13 0.97 -9.66 2.42
CA THR A 13 1.01 -11.12 2.55
C THR A 13 -0.02 -11.77 1.63
N LEU A 14 -1.25 -11.25 1.62
CA LEU A 14 -2.33 -11.75 0.76
C LEU A 14 -1.98 -11.62 -0.73
N VAL A 15 -1.43 -10.48 -1.18
CA VAL A 15 -0.97 -10.29 -2.56
C VAL A 15 0.15 -11.27 -2.91
N ASN A 16 1.14 -11.41 -2.01
CA ASN A 16 2.27 -12.32 -2.23
C ASN A 16 1.81 -13.77 -2.37
N GLU A 17 0.95 -14.25 -1.46
CA GLU A 17 0.43 -15.62 -1.49
C GLU A 17 -0.38 -15.89 -2.75
N THR A 18 -1.28 -14.96 -3.10
CA THR A 18 -2.13 -15.08 -4.30
C THR A 18 -1.29 -15.11 -5.56
N PHE A 19 -0.32 -14.21 -5.67
CA PHE A 19 0.53 -14.12 -6.84
C PHE A 19 1.44 -15.35 -6.99
N ILE A 20 2.03 -15.85 -5.89
CA ILE A 20 2.87 -17.06 -5.92
C ILE A 20 2.05 -18.29 -6.32
N ALA A 21 0.81 -18.41 -5.82
CA ALA A 21 -0.05 -19.54 -6.12
C ALA A 21 -0.63 -19.50 -7.54
N ASN A 22 -1.07 -18.34 -8.01
CA ASN A 22 -1.96 -18.23 -9.16
C ASN A 22 -1.54 -17.17 -10.20
N GLY A 23 -0.47 -16.41 -9.94
CA GLY A 23 -0.04 -15.27 -10.76
C GLY A 23 -0.99 -14.07 -10.69
N ILE A 24 -0.80 -13.11 -11.61
CA ILE A 24 -1.54 -11.84 -11.61
C ILE A 24 -3.04 -11.99 -11.89
N THR A 25 -3.46 -13.04 -12.62
CA THR A 25 -4.85 -13.23 -13.07
C THR A 25 -5.87 -13.28 -11.93
N TYR A 26 -5.44 -13.70 -10.74
CA TYR A 26 -6.31 -13.85 -9.56
C TYR A 26 -6.25 -12.67 -8.59
N LEU A 27 -5.37 -11.68 -8.83
CA LEU A 27 -5.34 -10.47 -8.00
C LEU A 27 -6.64 -9.65 -8.07
N PRO A 28 -7.36 -9.53 -9.21
CA PRO A 28 -8.65 -8.85 -9.25
C PRO A 28 -9.71 -9.48 -8.34
N ASP A 29 -9.80 -10.82 -8.30
CA ASP A 29 -10.76 -11.53 -7.44
C ASP A 29 -10.46 -11.29 -5.96
N ILE A 30 -9.17 -11.35 -5.60
CA ILE A 30 -8.72 -11.09 -4.22
C ILE A 30 -8.84 -9.61 -3.85
N ALA A 31 -8.62 -8.69 -4.79
CA ALA A 31 -8.89 -7.27 -4.61
C ALA A 31 -10.38 -7.04 -4.31
N GLN A 32 -11.28 -7.65 -5.08
CA GLN A 32 -12.72 -7.59 -4.86
C GLN A 32 -13.10 -8.12 -3.47
N GLU A 33 -12.60 -9.32 -3.10
CA GLU A 33 -12.87 -9.93 -1.81
C GLU A 33 -12.38 -9.04 -0.66
N TYR A 34 -11.11 -8.64 -0.66
CA TYR A 34 -10.51 -7.81 0.38
C TYR A 34 -11.23 -6.46 0.53
N ASN A 35 -11.61 -5.84 -0.59
CA ASN A 35 -12.32 -4.57 -0.60
C ASN A 35 -13.75 -4.71 -0.08
N SER A 36 -14.39 -5.85 -0.27
CA SER A 36 -15.74 -6.15 0.24
C SER A 36 -15.80 -6.34 1.76
N ARG A 37 -14.67 -6.63 2.42
CA ARG A 37 -14.57 -6.72 3.88
C ARG A 37 -15.02 -5.43 4.54
N SER A 38 -15.60 -5.55 5.73
CA SER A 38 -16.07 -4.39 6.48
C SER A 38 -14.91 -3.44 6.75
N ILE A 39 -15.17 -2.13 6.66
CA ILE A 39 -14.18 -1.11 7.03
C ILE A 39 -13.72 -1.30 8.48
N THR A 40 -14.60 -1.81 9.37
CA THR A 40 -14.27 -2.09 10.77
C THR A 40 -13.15 -3.13 10.93
N GLU A 41 -12.94 -3.99 9.95
CA GLU A 41 -11.90 -5.02 9.95
C GLU A 41 -10.56 -4.48 9.41
N LYS A 42 -10.59 -3.32 8.72
CA LYS A 42 -9.43 -2.71 8.04
C LYS A 42 -8.96 -1.42 8.72
N GLN A 43 -9.83 -0.78 9.48
CA GLN A 43 -9.55 0.50 10.14
C GLN A 43 -8.84 0.30 11.48
N THR A 44 -8.00 1.25 11.84
CA THR A 44 -7.45 1.43 13.18
C THR A 44 -7.72 2.84 13.67
N ARG A 45 -7.15 3.22 14.82
CA ARG A 45 -7.18 4.61 15.27
C ARG A 45 -6.57 5.57 14.25
N TYR A 46 -5.55 5.15 13.49
CA TYR A 46 -4.80 6.02 12.58
C TYR A 46 -4.97 5.70 11.10
N VAL A 47 -5.56 4.56 10.77
CA VAL A 47 -5.88 4.13 9.40
C VAL A 47 -7.39 4.08 9.23
N SER A 48 -7.97 4.79 8.26
CA SER A 48 -9.41 4.69 7.99
C SER A 48 -9.75 3.58 7.01
N ASN A 49 -8.85 3.24 6.10
CA ASN A 49 -9.10 2.19 5.12
C ASN A 49 -7.78 1.66 4.52
N ILE A 50 -7.84 0.42 4.05
CA ILE A 50 -6.84 -0.18 3.17
C ILE A 50 -7.60 -0.67 1.94
N HIS A 51 -7.14 -0.25 0.77
CA HIS A 51 -7.73 -0.63 -0.50
C HIS A 51 -6.70 -1.41 -1.32
N LEU A 52 -7.12 -2.50 -1.94
CA LEU A 52 -6.30 -3.32 -2.83
C LEU A 52 -6.79 -3.14 -4.28
N ALA A 53 -5.91 -2.78 -5.20
CA ALA A 53 -6.22 -2.69 -6.62
C ALA A 53 -5.97 -4.03 -7.33
N ASP A 54 -6.52 -4.15 -8.54
CA ASP A 54 -6.45 -5.36 -9.37
C ASP A 54 -5.02 -5.78 -9.76
N ASP A 55 -4.07 -4.84 -9.74
CA ASP A 55 -2.64 -5.08 -10.00
C ASP A 55 -1.84 -5.35 -8.70
N GLY A 56 -2.52 -5.47 -7.57
CA GLY A 56 -1.91 -5.72 -6.26
C GLY A 56 -1.42 -4.46 -5.55
N VAL A 57 -1.62 -3.27 -6.11
CA VAL A 57 -1.27 -2.01 -5.43
C VAL A 57 -2.14 -1.82 -4.20
N ILE A 58 -1.51 -1.50 -3.07
CA ILE A 58 -2.16 -1.28 -1.79
C ILE A 58 -2.16 0.21 -1.50
N THR A 59 -3.34 0.79 -1.30
CA THR A 59 -3.51 2.18 -0.85
C THR A 59 -3.99 2.20 0.59
N ILE A 60 -3.19 2.77 1.48
CA ILE A 60 -3.51 2.95 2.90
C ILE A 60 -3.96 4.40 3.08
N THR A 61 -5.16 4.60 3.63
CA THR A 61 -5.70 5.93 3.91
C THR A 61 -5.57 6.24 5.40
N ILE A 62 -4.91 7.35 5.72
CA ILE A 62 -4.81 7.87 7.08
C ILE A 62 -6.18 8.38 7.52
N THR A 63 -6.49 8.15 8.79
CA THR A 63 -7.75 8.59 9.41
C THR A 63 -8.05 10.07 9.16
N ASN A 64 -9.34 10.39 9.06
CA ASN A 64 -9.84 11.77 9.04
C ASN A 64 -10.24 12.27 10.44
N GLN A 65 -10.07 11.43 11.47
CA GLN A 65 -10.45 11.78 12.84
C GLN A 65 -9.49 12.84 13.41
N MET A 66 -10.02 14.00 13.80
CA MET A 66 -9.20 15.10 14.33
C MET A 66 -8.74 14.87 15.78
N ASN A 67 -9.40 13.99 16.52
CA ASN A 67 -9.15 13.72 17.94
C ASN A 67 -8.07 12.64 18.21
N VAL A 68 -7.31 12.24 17.18
CA VAL A 68 -6.26 11.22 17.33
C VAL A 68 -4.85 11.79 17.48
N GLY A 69 -4.70 13.11 17.56
CA GLY A 69 -3.41 13.79 17.77
C GLY A 69 -2.53 13.87 16.53
N LEU A 70 -3.10 13.66 15.33
CA LEU A 70 -2.41 13.84 14.06
C LEU A 70 -2.55 15.28 13.54
N PRO A 71 -1.51 15.84 12.89
CA PRO A 71 -1.63 17.12 12.19
C PRO A 71 -2.70 17.09 11.10
N ALA A 72 -3.42 18.20 10.88
CA ALA A 72 -4.43 18.29 9.84
C ALA A 72 -3.89 18.01 8.42
N THR A 73 -2.59 18.24 8.21
CA THR A 73 -1.90 18.00 6.93
C THR A 73 -1.81 16.53 6.53
N VAL A 74 -1.96 15.59 7.48
CA VAL A 74 -1.89 14.14 7.21
C VAL A 74 -3.24 13.44 7.19
N LEU A 75 -4.30 14.11 7.67
CA LEU A 75 -5.64 13.53 7.75
C LEU A 75 -6.19 13.23 6.35
N GLY A 76 -6.71 12.02 6.16
CA GLY A 76 -7.27 11.57 4.89
C GLY A 76 -6.26 11.36 3.76
N LYS A 77 -4.97 11.53 4.04
CA LYS A 77 -3.91 11.36 3.04
C LYS A 77 -3.59 9.89 2.83
N THR A 78 -2.98 9.57 1.70
CA THR A 78 -2.67 8.18 1.33
C THR A 78 -1.18 7.89 1.33
N LEU A 79 -0.85 6.66 1.73
CA LEU A 79 0.43 6.00 1.50
C LEU A 79 0.19 4.82 0.58
N VAL A 80 1.03 4.64 -0.43
CA VAL A 80 0.82 3.62 -1.46
C VAL A 80 1.98 2.62 -1.45
N MET A 81 1.65 1.33 -1.53
CA MET A 81 2.61 0.24 -1.65
C MET A 81 2.40 -0.47 -2.99
N THR A 82 3.41 -0.42 -3.85
CA THR A 82 3.36 -0.97 -5.21
C THR A 82 4.22 -2.24 -5.30
N PRO A 83 3.64 -3.41 -5.63
CA PRO A 83 4.41 -4.62 -5.84
C PRO A 83 5.14 -4.57 -7.19
N ASN A 84 6.39 -5.04 -7.20
CA ASN A 84 7.28 -5.03 -8.34
C ASN A 84 7.97 -6.39 -8.51
N ILE A 85 8.28 -6.75 -9.76
CA ILE A 85 9.20 -7.83 -10.12
C ILE A 85 10.23 -7.26 -11.09
N GLY A 86 11.50 -7.31 -10.72
CA GLY A 86 12.60 -6.81 -11.57
C GLY A 86 12.50 -5.32 -11.90
N GLY A 87 11.92 -4.52 -11.00
CA GLY A 87 11.77 -3.07 -11.18
C GLY A 87 10.58 -2.62 -12.04
N ALA A 88 9.67 -3.53 -12.39
CA ALA A 88 8.41 -3.21 -13.04
C ALA A 88 7.23 -3.66 -12.17
N LYS A 89 6.07 -3.00 -12.33
CA LYS A 89 4.81 -3.46 -11.72
C LYS A 89 4.52 -4.92 -12.07
N LEU A 90 3.73 -5.58 -11.22
CA LEU A 90 3.30 -6.95 -11.48
C LEU A 90 2.67 -7.08 -12.88
N ALA A 91 3.05 -8.14 -13.56
CA ALA A 91 2.56 -8.54 -14.87
C ALA A 91 2.52 -10.08 -14.93
N ASN A 92 2.45 -10.65 -16.12
CA ASN A 92 2.51 -12.11 -16.33
C ASN A 92 3.93 -12.71 -16.13
N THR A 93 4.78 -12.07 -15.33
CA THR A 93 6.17 -12.49 -15.08
C THR A 93 6.29 -13.03 -13.66
N GLN A 94 6.76 -14.26 -13.51
CA GLN A 94 6.98 -14.86 -12.19
C GLN A 94 8.31 -14.40 -11.60
N GLY A 95 8.35 -14.25 -10.28
CA GLY A 95 9.55 -13.83 -9.55
C GLY A 95 9.26 -13.44 -8.11
N SER A 96 10.31 -13.06 -7.38
CA SER A 96 10.17 -12.49 -6.05
C SER A 96 9.58 -11.09 -6.13
N ILE A 97 8.59 -10.82 -5.28
CA ILE A 97 7.95 -9.50 -5.20
C ILE A 97 8.77 -8.58 -4.29
N ASP A 98 9.23 -7.48 -4.87
CA ASP A 98 9.77 -6.32 -4.15
C ASP A 98 8.67 -5.27 -3.98
N TRP A 99 8.64 -4.59 -2.83
CA TRP A 99 7.60 -3.61 -2.53
C TRP A 99 8.19 -2.20 -2.52
N ALA A 100 7.74 -1.37 -3.45
CA ALA A 100 7.96 0.06 -3.41
C ALA A 100 6.93 0.69 -2.45
N CYS A 101 7.37 1.63 -1.62
CA CYS A 101 6.48 2.46 -0.82
C CYS A 101 6.64 3.90 -1.28
N ALA A 102 5.54 4.61 -1.43
CA ALA A 102 5.55 6.02 -1.82
C ALA A 102 4.47 6.81 -1.08
N SER A 103 4.88 8.02 -0.72
CA SER A 103 4.08 9.06 -0.11
C SER A 103 3.75 10.08 -1.20
N ASP A 104 3.75 11.39 -0.92
CA ASP A 104 3.77 12.41 -1.97
C ASP A 104 5.08 12.44 -2.79
N SER A 105 6.04 11.60 -2.39
CA SER A 105 7.31 11.35 -3.07
C SER A 105 7.61 9.84 -3.13
N SER A 106 8.39 9.44 -4.14
CA SER A 106 8.87 8.07 -4.37
C SER A 106 10.38 8.01 -4.58
N ALA A 107 11.13 8.96 -4.00
CA ALA A 107 12.55 9.11 -4.25
C ALA A 107 13.33 7.85 -3.86
N THR A 108 12.96 7.21 -2.74
CA THR A 108 13.57 5.97 -2.27
C THR A 108 13.22 4.78 -3.17
N ALA A 109 12.00 4.71 -3.70
CA ALA A 109 11.62 3.66 -4.66
C ALA A 109 12.45 3.77 -5.94
N VAL A 110 12.59 4.99 -6.48
CA VAL A 110 13.42 5.26 -7.67
C VAL A 110 14.89 4.91 -7.40
N ALA A 111 15.44 5.28 -6.24
CA ALA A 111 16.81 4.92 -5.85
C ALA A 111 17.02 3.40 -5.76
N LYS A 112 15.97 2.62 -5.54
CA LYS A 112 15.97 1.14 -5.53
C LYS A 112 15.63 0.52 -6.90
N ASN A 113 15.48 1.33 -7.95
CA ASN A 113 15.03 0.90 -9.28
C ASN A 113 13.65 0.22 -9.25
N LEU A 114 12.74 0.70 -8.41
CA LEU A 114 11.37 0.21 -8.32
C LEU A 114 10.40 1.27 -8.88
N VAL A 115 9.30 0.81 -9.48
CA VAL A 115 8.18 1.68 -9.87
C VAL A 115 7.22 1.79 -8.69
N ALA A 116 6.76 3.01 -8.41
CA ALA A 116 5.79 3.27 -7.35
C ALA A 116 4.66 4.16 -7.86
N ASP A 117 3.44 3.83 -7.48
CA ASP A 117 2.32 4.75 -7.55
C ASP A 117 2.41 5.76 -6.41
N ILE A 118 2.08 7.01 -6.69
CA ILE A 118 2.25 8.13 -5.76
C ILE A 118 1.02 8.27 -4.86
N GLY A 119 1.28 8.35 -3.54
CA GLY A 119 0.29 8.71 -2.53
C GLY A 119 0.18 10.23 -2.36
N THR A 120 -0.43 10.66 -1.27
CA THR A 120 -0.61 12.10 -0.98
C THR A 120 -0.14 12.51 0.41
N LEU A 121 0.35 11.56 1.20
CA LEU A 121 0.84 11.83 2.54
C LEU A 121 2.17 12.58 2.45
N PRO A 122 2.38 13.70 3.18
CA PRO A 122 3.63 14.42 3.02
C PRO A 122 4.83 13.59 3.48
N SER A 123 5.87 13.54 2.65
CA SER A 123 7.09 12.75 2.84
C SER A 123 7.77 12.95 4.20
N ALA A 124 7.67 14.16 4.77
CA ALA A 124 8.17 14.47 6.10
C ALA A 124 7.54 13.65 7.25
N TYR A 125 6.37 13.04 7.04
CA TYR A 125 5.64 12.26 8.05
C TYR A 125 5.78 10.74 7.87
N VAL A 126 6.44 10.29 6.81
CA VAL A 126 6.64 8.87 6.54
C VAL A 126 8.08 8.44 6.84
N PRO A 127 8.28 7.16 7.17
CA PRO A 127 9.60 6.59 7.25
C PRO A 127 10.41 6.73 5.94
N PRO A 128 11.75 6.73 5.99
CA PRO A 128 12.60 6.93 4.81
C PRO A 128 12.30 5.97 3.65
N GLU A 129 11.88 4.74 3.93
CA GLU A 129 11.53 3.75 2.91
C GLU A 129 10.33 4.11 2.04
N CYS A 130 9.53 5.09 2.46
CA CYS A 130 8.33 5.59 1.77
C CYS A 130 8.47 7.03 1.26
N GLN A 131 9.66 7.62 1.40
CA GLN A 131 9.99 8.94 0.84
C GLN A 131 10.35 8.86 -0.65
#